data_AF-A0A4Y9TD74-F1
#
_entry.id   AF-A0A4Y9TD74-F1
#
_cell.length_a   1.000
_cell.length_b   1.000
_cell.length_c   1.000
_cell.angle_alpha   90.00
_cell.angle_beta   90.00
_cell.angle_gamma   90.00
#
_symmetry.space_group_name_H-M   'P 1'
#
loop_
_entity.id
_entity.type
_entity.pdbx_description
1 polymer ?
#
loop_
_entity_poly.entity_id
_entity_poly.type
_entity_poly.pdbx_seq_one_letter_code
_entity_poly.pdbx_strand_id
1 'polypeptide(L)'
;MLRIRGTVGNLPVDLTLELDDGDWARLGAQLQAAPVANTATAPAAPAKHNDELWQSAQDLLRNAGQLSGLELLDRLEGLAGDASAGKRLLVRLRHSAKVKVASGGDTPLYSWVGD
;
A
#
# COMPACT_ATOMS: atom_id res chain seq x y z
N MET A 1 28.07 10.18 -6.87
CA MET A 1 26.90 10.97 -7.34
C MET A 1 25.83 10.02 -7.85
N LEU A 2 24.61 10.08 -7.32
CA LEU A 2 23.48 9.23 -7.69
C LEU A 2 22.41 10.07 -8.41
N ARG A 3 21.75 9.51 -9.43
CA ARG A 3 20.61 10.13 -10.09
C ARG A 3 19.37 9.25 -9.96
N ILE A 4 18.28 9.84 -9.51
CA ILE A 4 16.99 9.19 -9.29
C ILE A 4 15.98 9.84 -10.20
N ARG A 5 15.30 9.05 -11.02
CA ARG A 5 14.25 9.52 -11.93
C ARG A 5 12.91 9.03 -11.44
N GLY A 6 11.93 9.91 -11.39
CA GLY A 6 10.59 9.58 -10.91
C GLY A 6 9.54 10.53 -11.46
N THR A 7 8.33 10.42 -10.93
CA THR A 7 7.21 11.29 -11.31
C THR A 7 6.50 11.81 -10.07
N VAL A 8 6.14 13.10 -10.07
CA VAL A 8 5.23 13.68 -9.07
C VAL A 8 3.92 14.00 -9.78
N GLY A 9 2.86 13.25 -9.45
CA GLY A 9 1.65 13.24 -10.27
C GLY A 9 1.97 12.77 -11.70
N ASN A 10 1.71 13.62 -12.69
CA ASN A 10 1.99 13.33 -14.11
C ASN A 10 3.26 14.03 -14.63
N LEU A 11 4.05 14.66 -13.76
CA LEU A 11 5.25 15.40 -14.16
C LEU A 11 6.52 14.57 -13.91
N PRO A 12 7.34 14.32 -14.93
CA PRO A 12 8.62 13.65 -14.75
C PRO A 12 9.61 14.57 -14.03
N VAL A 13 10.31 14.03 -13.04
CA VAL A 13 11.32 14.72 -12.25
C VAL A 13 12.62 13.91 -12.20
N ASP A 14 13.74 14.63 -12.17
CA ASP A 14 15.08 14.07 -11.98
C ASP A 14 15.67 14.69 -10.72
N LEU A 15 16.15 13.83 -9.82
CA LEU A 15 16.80 14.21 -8.59
C LEU A 15 18.24 13.75 -8.64
N THR A 16 19.14 14.67 -8.32
CA THR A 16 20.57 14.38 -8.17
C THR A 16 20.90 14.40 -6.68
N LEU A 17 21.52 13.33 -6.19
CA LEU A 17 21.93 13.19 -4.81
C LEU A 17 23.45 13.04 -4.73
N GLU A 18 24.06 13.91 -3.93
CA GLU A 18 25.46 13.85 -3.56
C GLU A 18 25.57 13.20 -2.18
N LEU A 19 26.41 12.17 -2.11
CA LEU A 19 26.62 11.34 -0.93
C LEU A 19 28.13 11.27 -0.72
N ASP A 20 28.57 11.38 0.53
CA ASP A 20 29.96 11.19 0.91
C ASP A 20 30.32 9.69 1.00
N ASP A 21 31.59 9.37 1.23
CA ASP A 21 32.07 7.99 1.33
C ASP A 21 31.37 7.19 2.44
N GLY A 22 31.10 7.83 3.59
CA GLY A 22 30.37 7.24 4.70
C GLY A 22 28.91 6.92 4.35
N ASP A 23 28.23 7.84 3.67
CA ASP A 23 26.87 7.63 3.17
C ASP A 23 26.81 6.53 2.10
N TRP A 24 27.78 6.45 1.19
CA TRP A 24 27.89 5.36 0.21
C TRP A 24 28.10 4.00 0.87
N ALA A 25 28.93 3.93 1.91
CA ALA A 25 29.16 2.70 2.66
C ALA A 25 27.87 2.21 3.37
N ARG A 26 27.09 3.12 3.98
CA ARG A 26 25.81 2.78 4.61
C ARG A 26 24.76 2.32 3.60
N LEU A 27 24.70 2.95 2.43
CA LEU A 27 23.80 2.53 1.34
C LEU A 27 24.17 1.14 0.82
N GLY A 28 25.47 0.89 0.59
CA GLY A 28 25.97 -0.41 0.17
C GLY A 28 25.73 -1.51 1.20
N ALA A 29 25.89 -1.21 2.49
CA ALA A 29 25.62 -2.16 3.58
C ALA A 29 24.14 -2.56 3.66
N GLN A 30 23.21 -1.62 3.46
CA GLN A 30 21.78 -1.93 3.40
C GLN A 30 21.39 -2.75 2.16
N LEU A 31 22.10 -2.58 1.05
CA LEU A 31 21.86 -3.35 -0.18
C LEU A 31 22.48 -4.76 -0.14
N GLN A 32 23.62 -4.92 0.53
CA GLN A 32 24.26 -6.22 0.76
C GLN A 32 23.59 -7.04 1.88
N ALA A 33 22.79 -6.41 2.74
CA ALA A 33 21.98 -7.07 3.78
C ALA A 33 20.75 -7.82 3.22
N ALA A 34 20.85 -8.38 2.01
CA ALA A 34 19.90 -9.32 1.47
C ALA A 34 20.58 -10.62 0.98
N PRO A 35 21.06 -11.48 1.89
CA PRO A 35 20.36 -12.73 2.05
C PRO A 35 19.03 -12.43 2.76
N VAL A 36 17.93 -12.94 2.22
CA VAL A 36 16.69 -13.15 2.97
C VAL A 36 16.97 -14.10 4.13
N ALA A 37 17.65 -13.60 5.17
CA ALA A 37 17.55 -14.19 6.48
C ALA A 37 16.13 -13.89 6.91
N ASN A 38 15.24 -14.85 6.68
CA ASN A 38 14.04 -15.03 7.49
C ASN A 38 14.50 -14.96 8.94
N THR A 39 14.51 -13.77 9.52
CA THR A 39 14.57 -13.60 10.96
C THR A 39 13.33 -14.31 11.45
N ALA A 40 13.55 -15.48 12.04
CA ALA A 40 12.59 -16.19 12.83
C ALA A 40 12.18 -15.27 13.99
N THR A 41 11.25 -14.37 13.73
CA THR A 41 10.38 -13.82 14.75
C THR A 41 9.55 -14.99 15.26
N ALA A 42 9.54 -15.17 16.58
CA ALA A 42 8.72 -16.11 17.33
C ALA A 42 7.32 -16.28 16.69
N PRO A 43 6.73 -17.49 16.73
CA PRO A 43 5.75 -17.96 15.75
C PRO A 43 4.63 -16.94 15.53
N ALA A 44 4.80 -16.11 14.51
CA ALA A 44 3.82 -15.13 14.10
C ALA A 44 2.79 -15.87 13.27
N ALA A 45 1.78 -16.46 13.91
CA ALA A 45 0.50 -16.53 13.25
C ALA A 45 -0.01 -15.08 13.17
N PRO A 46 0.08 -14.41 12.00
CA PRO A 46 -1.13 -13.84 11.41
C PRO A 46 -1.05 -13.60 9.88
N ALA A 47 -0.32 -14.40 9.09
CA ALA A 47 -0.46 -14.35 7.62
C ALA A 47 -1.93 -14.59 7.25
N LYS A 48 -2.52 -15.65 7.82
CA LYS A 48 -3.96 -15.95 7.72
C LYS A 48 -4.85 -14.79 8.17
N HIS A 49 -4.55 -14.13 9.27
CA HIS A 49 -5.38 -13.02 9.76
C HIS A 49 -5.34 -11.79 8.83
N ASN A 50 -4.18 -11.49 8.23
CA ASN A 50 -4.10 -10.44 7.21
C ASN A 50 -4.83 -10.84 5.92
N ASP A 51 -4.78 -12.12 5.53
CA ASP A 51 -5.56 -12.64 4.41
C ASP A 51 -7.07 -12.61 4.70
N GLU A 52 -7.51 -12.93 5.93
CA GLU A 52 -8.91 -12.84 6.37
C GLU A 52 -9.40 -11.39 6.33
N LEU A 53 -8.64 -10.45 6.92
CA LEU A 53 -8.93 -9.01 6.85
C LEU A 53 -9.01 -8.51 5.40
N TRP A 54 -8.12 -9.01 4.53
CA TRP A 54 -8.13 -8.69 3.11
C TRP A 54 -9.35 -9.24 2.38
N GLN A 55 -9.79 -10.47 2.69
CA GLN A 55 -11.03 -11.02 2.14
C GLN A 55 -12.24 -10.22 2.64
N SER A 56 -12.33 -9.92 3.93
CA SER A 56 -13.44 -9.15 4.48
C SER A 56 -13.49 -7.71 3.92
N ALA A 57 -12.34 -7.08 3.65
CA ALA A 57 -12.28 -5.78 2.97
C ALA A 57 -12.83 -5.84 1.53
N GLN A 58 -12.52 -6.92 0.80
CA GLN A 58 -13.04 -7.15 -0.54
C GLN A 58 -14.55 -7.41 -0.52
N ASP A 59 -15.04 -8.28 0.38
CA ASP A 59 -16.46 -8.56 0.55
C ASP A 59 -17.24 -7.30 0.96
N LEU A 60 -16.67 -6.45 1.80
CA LEU A 60 -17.28 -5.18 2.20
C LEU A 60 -17.54 -4.29 0.97
N LEU A 61 -16.52 -4.10 0.12
CA LEU A 61 -16.66 -3.29 -1.09
C LEU A 61 -17.58 -3.95 -2.12
N ARG A 62 -17.54 -5.28 -2.24
CA ARG A 62 -18.42 -6.06 -3.11
C ARG A 62 -19.90 -5.93 -2.70
N ASN A 63 -20.20 -6.08 -1.42
CA ASN A 63 -21.55 -5.97 -0.88
C ASN A 63 -22.09 -4.54 -0.96
N ALA A 64 -21.24 -3.53 -0.78
CA ALA A 64 -21.63 -2.14 -0.94
C ALA A 64 -21.79 -1.73 -2.41
N GLY A 65 -21.13 -2.43 -3.34
CA GLY A 65 -21.08 -2.15 -4.78
C GLY A 65 -20.22 -0.93 -5.12
N GLN A 66 -20.50 0.21 -4.48
CA GLN A 66 -19.74 1.44 -4.61
C GLN A 66 -19.67 2.20 -3.28
N LEU A 67 -18.50 2.74 -2.96
CA LEU A 67 -18.28 3.59 -1.79
C LEU A 67 -17.37 4.77 -2.14
N SER A 68 -17.58 5.90 -1.45
CA SER A 68 -16.64 7.01 -1.49
C SER A 68 -15.36 6.64 -0.73
N GLY A 69 -14.23 7.28 -1.07
CA GLY A 69 -12.94 6.97 -0.43
C GLY A 69 -12.93 7.21 1.08
N LEU A 70 -13.67 8.21 1.57
CA LEU A 70 -13.79 8.49 3.00
C LEU A 70 -14.64 7.43 3.71
N GLU A 71 -15.78 7.07 3.14
CA GLU A 71 -16.64 6.01 3.72
C GLU A 71 -15.97 4.63 3.68
N LEU A 72 -15.24 4.34 2.61
CA LEU A 72 -14.49 3.09 2.52
C LEU A 72 -13.38 3.05 3.57
N LEU A 73 -12.64 4.15 3.76
CA LEU A 73 -11.59 4.21 4.78
C LEU A 73 -12.17 4.00 6.19
N ASP A 74 -13.22 4.72 6.57
CA ASP A 74 -13.86 4.61 7.89
C ASP A 74 -14.27 3.16 8.20
N ARG A 75 -14.91 2.49 7.24
CA ARG A 75 -15.31 1.08 7.35
C ARG A 75 -14.12 0.13 7.47
N LEU A 76 -13.03 0.37 6.74
CA LEU A 76 -11.82 -0.43 6.81
C LEU A 76 -11.07 -0.23 8.13
N GLU A 77 -11.08 0.98 8.68
CA GLU A 77 -10.51 1.27 10.00
C GLU A 77 -11.31 0.56 11.10
N GLY A 78 -12.65 0.59 11.03
CA GLY A 78 -13.51 -0.18 11.94
C GLY A 78 -13.31 -1.69 11.84
N LEU A 79 -13.04 -2.21 10.64
CA LEU A 79 -12.78 -3.64 10.40
C LEU A 79 -11.39 -4.07 10.89
N ALA A 80 -10.38 -3.23 10.70
CA ALA A 80 -8.99 -3.54 11.06
C ALA A 80 -8.61 -3.14 12.50
N GLY A 81 -9.44 -2.31 13.15
CA GLY A 81 -9.23 -1.83 14.52
C GLY A 81 -8.17 -0.74 14.68
N ASP A 82 -7.54 -0.31 13.58
CA ASP A 82 -6.50 0.75 13.57
C ASP A 82 -6.47 1.50 12.24
N ALA A 83 -6.19 2.81 12.32
CA ALA A 83 -6.13 3.72 11.18
C ALA A 83 -5.03 3.33 10.16
N SER A 84 -3.87 2.86 10.64
CA SER A 84 -2.76 2.46 9.76
C SER A 84 -3.10 1.19 8.99
N ALA A 85 -3.80 0.25 9.62
CA ALA A 85 -4.25 -0.98 8.99
C ALA A 85 -5.35 -0.72 7.95
N GLY A 86 -6.33 0.14 8.25
CA GLY A 86 -7.35 0.57 7.30
C GLY A 86 -6.77 1.23 6.05
N LYS A 87 -5.79 2.14 6.22
CA LYS A 87 -5.08 2.77 5.08
C LYS A 87 -4.35 1.77 4.20
N ARG A 88 -3.67 0.76 4.78
CA ARG A 88 -3.00 -0.30 4.01
C ARG A 88 -3.99 -1.10 3.17
N LEU A 89 -5.16 -1.45 3.74
CA LEU A 89 -6.22 -2.15 3.01
C LEU A 89 -6.78 -1.29 1.88
N LEU A 90 -7.01 0.01 2.10
CA LEU A 90 -7.50 0.93 1.08
C LEU A 90 -6.54 1.05 -0.10
N VAL A 91 -5.25 1.23 0.17
CA VAL A 91 -4.21 1.27 -0.86
C VAL A 91 -4.18 -0.05 -1.62
N ARG A 92 -4.25 -1.19 -0.92
CA ARG A 92 -4.27 -2.50 -1.57
C ARG A 92 -5.52 -2.72 -2.43
N LEU A 93 -6.71 -2.27 -2.00
CA LEU A 93 -7.94 -2.28 -2.81
C LEU A 93 -7.79 -1.47 -4.08
N ARG A 94 -7.21 -0.26 -4.01
CA ARG A 94 -6.96 0.59 -5.17
C ARG A 94 -6.11 -0.08 -6.25
N HIS A 95 -5.19 -0.95 -5.86
CA HIS A 95 -4.31 -1.69 -6.78
C HIS A 95 -4.86 -3.08 -7.17
N SER A 96 -6.02 -3.48 -6.64
CA SER A 96 -6.65 -4.75 -6.99
C SER A 96 -7.34 -4.66 -8.35
N ALA A 97 -7.15 -5.67 -9.19
CA ALA A 97 -7.84 -5.76 -10.49
C ALA A 97 -9.37 -5.82 -10.38
N LYS A 98 -9.90 -6.19 -9.21
CA LYS A 98 -11.34 -6.27 -8.93
C LYS A 98 -11.95 -4.93 -8.51
N VAL A 99 -11.17 -3.86 -8.45
CA VAL A 99 -11.63 -2.54 -7.99
C VAL A 99 -11.35 -1.49 -9.07
N LYS A 100 -12.38 -0.72 -9.42
CA LYS A 100 -12.26 0.45 -10.28
C LYS A 100 -12.38 1.70 -9.44
N VAL A 101 -11.39 2.59 -9.58
CA VAL A 101 -11.41 3.90 -8.93
C VAL A 101 -11.74 4.96 -9.97
N ALA A 102 -12.85 5.66 -9.79
CA ALA A 102 -13.21 6.81 -10.60
C ALA A 102 -12.75 8.09 -9.88
N SER A 103 -11.79 8.77 -10.47
CA SER A 103 -11.29 10.08 -10.01
C SER A 103 -11.76 11.14 -11.00
N GLY A 104 -13.00 11.60 -10.83
CA GLY A 104 -13.61 12.61 -11.71
C GLY A 104 -14.44 13.69 -11.00
N GLY A 105 -14.65 13.55 -9.68
CA GLY A 105 -15.36 14.53 -8.84
C GLY A 105 -14.56 14.87 -7.58
N ASP A 106 -15.22 15.51 -6.61
CA ASP A 106 -14.61 15.98 -5.35
C ASP A 106 -14.05 14.84 -4.48
N THR A 107 -14.67 13.66 -4.54
CA THR A 107 -14.27 12.48 -3.76
C THR A 107 -14.05 11.27 -4.67
N PRO A 108 -12.95 10.51 -4.53
CA PRO A 108 -12.74 9.29 -5.31
C PRO A 108 -13.81 8.24 -4.98
N LEU A 109 -14.40 7.65 -6.02
CA LEU A 109 -15.36 6.55 -5.90
C LEU A 109 -14.69 5.22 -6.19
N TYR A 110 -14.86 4.27 -5.27
CA TYR A 110 -14.38 2.91 -5.38
C TYR A 110 -15.55 2.01 -5.74
N SER A 111 -15.46 1.29 -6.85
CA SER A 111 -16.47 0.35 -7.30
C SER A 111 -15.88 -1.03 -7.49
N TRP A 112 -16.63 -2.04 -7.09
CA TRP A 112 -16.28 -3.43 -7.37
C TRP A 112 -16.56 -3.75 -8.84
N VAL A 113 -15.62 -4.43 -9.52
CA VAL A 113 -15.71 -4.80 -10.94
C VAL A 113 -15.40 -6.27 -11.22
N GLY A 114 -15.11 -7.07 -10.18
CA GLY A 114 -14.95 -8.53 -10.32
C GLY A 114 -16.24 -9.29 -10.05
N ASP A 115 -16.40 -10.47 -10.63
CA ASP A 115 -17.43 -11.43 -10.19
C ASP A 115 -17.01 -12.11 -8.88
#